data_AF-A0A368X4J3-F1
#
_entry.id   AF-A0A368X4J3-F1
#
_cell.length_a   1.000
_cell.length_b   1.000
_cell.length_c   1.000
_cell.angle_alpha   90.00
_cell.angle_beta   90.00
_cell.angle_gamma   90.00
#
_symmetry.space_group_name_H-M   'P 1'
#
loop_
_entity.id
_entity.type
_entity.pdbx_description
1 polymer ?
#
loop_
_entity_poly.entity_id
_entity_poly.type
_entity_poly.pdbx_seq_one_letter_code
_entity_poly.pdbx_strand_id
1 'polypeptide(L)'
;MKVQVPFVFEATVIPKGCRKSRGEFVADQVEIEIAELTELKHAATVDKQDYWFDGNSLYLPVQPEANTHGAQIGCEMQSWSLTLADLRNHQSPIGRHNLARYRQAISQYESLPTADQIVQDMPYRSYNDDDRLDQIERLKAALTNYAVYAGRVYLKANEPVYVIQTFGMGRNHGGTGLFVEPYCGANTASHRDRIFNLSNLDKAIEKAEAVAMSRGDDQSVPIAPNSDVTVILPEAFRFEPYSREEYDKGEISLADYLKHNFEPGTESERLIERVAESLVQKMKVASIETQVAWLRERGLHAETILQAYEQNPTDTSE
;
A
#
# COMPACT_ATOMS: atom_id res chain seq x y z
N MET A 1 -22.26 3.03 10.56
CA MET A 1 -22.64 4.23 11.32
C MET A 1 -22.59 5.48 10.44
N LYS A 2 -23.58 6.38 10.51
CA LYS A 2 -23.55 7.68 9.80
C LYS A 2 -23.05 8.78 10.74
N VAL A 3 -22.09 9.58 10.28
CA VAL A 3 -21.48 10.68 11.04
C VAL A 3 -21.53 11.95 10.21
N GLN A 4 -21.92 13.05 10.84
CA GLN A 4 -21.83 14.39 10.24
C GLN A 4 -20.42 14.92 10.46
N VAL A 5 -19.70 15.17 9.37
CA VAL A 5 -18.31 15.64 9.41
C VAL A 5 -18.26 17.09 8.94
N PRO A 6 -17.85 18.04 9.80
CA PRO A 6 -17.61 19.41 9.37
C PRO A 6 -16.34 19.48 8.52
N PHE A 7 -16.39 20.17 7.40
CA PHE A 7 -15.24 20.40 6.52
C PHE A 7 -15.27 21.82 5.96
N VAL A 8 -14.15 22.26 5.39
CA VAL A 8 -14.06 23.53 4.68
C VAL A 8 -13.58 23.31 3.26
N PHE A 9 -14.02 24.17 2.34
CA PHE A 9 -13.60 24.17 0.94
C PHE A 9 -13.32 25.60 0.47
N GLU A 10 -12.54 25.80 -0.59
CA GLU A 10 -12.24 27.13 -1.13
C GLU A 10 -13.14 27.41 -2.34
N ALA A 11 -13.92 28.49 -2.25
CA ALA A 11 -14.74 29.00 -3.34
C ALA A 11 -14.05 30.19 -4.01
N THR A 12 -14.06 30.21 -5.34
CA THR A 12 -13.61 31.34 -6.15
C THR A 12 -14.77 32.29 -6.42
N VAL A 13 -14.74 33.45 -5.77
CA VAL A 13 -15.81 34.46 -5.84
C VAL A 13 -15.30 35.81 -6.33
N ILE A 14 -16.17 36.61 -6.94
CA ILE A 14 -15.89 38.01 -7.29
C ILE A 14 -16.76 38.91 -6.40
N PRO A 15 -16.18 39.68 -5.45
CA PRO A 15 -16.93 40.65 -4.66
C PRO A 15 -17.58 41.75 -5.51
N LYS A 16 -18.70 42.30 -5.04
CA LYS A 16 -19.40 43.43 -5.64
C LYS A 16 -18.45 44.64 -5.68
N GLY A 17 -18.38 45.28 -6.84
CA GLY A 17 -17.43 46.38 -7.08
C GLY A 17 -16.00 45.95 -7.40
N CYS A 18 -15.68 44.66 -7.32
CA CYS A 18 -14.38 44.11 -7.71
C CYS A 18 -14.41 43.55 -9.14
N ARG A 19 -13.23 43.53 -9.78
CA ARG A 19 -13.01 42.87 -11.09
C ARG A 19 -12.24 41.56 -11.00
N LYS A 20 -11.47 41.38 -9.92
CA LYS A 20 -10.62 40.20 -9.69
C LYS A 20 -11.34 39.23 -8.77
N SER A 21 -11.20 37.94 -9.06
CA SER A 21 -11.64 36.87 -8.18
C SER A 21 -10.74 36.79 -6.94
N ARG A 22 -11.29 36.20 -5.88
CA ARG A 22 -10.62 35.86 -4.62
C ARG A 22 -11.07 34.47 -4.19
N GLY A 23 -10.17 33.73 -3.56
CA GLY A 23 -10.50 32.47 -2.88
C GLY A 23 -10.97 32.77 -1.46
N GLU A 24 -12.16 32.27 -1.12
CA GLU A 24 -12.76 32.40 0.21
C GLU A 24 -13.05 31.00 0.75
N PHE A 25 -12.74 30.76 2.03
CA PHE A 25 -13.07 29.50 2.68
C PHE A 25 -14.53 29.48 3.10
N VAL A 26 -15.17 28.34 2.88
CA VAL A 26 -16.58 28.10 3.13
C VAL A 26 -16.71 26.91 4.07
N ALA A 27 -17.52 27.04 5.11
CA ALA A 27 -17.85 25.93 6.01
C ALA A 27 -19.03 25.13 5.47
N ASP A 28 -18.93 23.81 5.58
CA ASP A 28 -20.02 22.90 5.22
C ASP A 28 -19.94 21.58 6.01
N GLN A 29 -20.99 20.78 5.91
CA GLN A 29 -21.08 19.47 6.53
C GLN A 29 -21.42 18.41 5.49
N VAL A 30 -20.85 17.22 5.69
CA VAL A 30 -21.19 16.06 4.87
C VAL A 30 -21.48 14.86 5.77
N GLU A 31 -22.55 14.14 5.44
CA GLU A 31 -22.86 12.86 6.05
C GLU A 31 -21.97 11.78 5.43
N ILE A 32 -21.19 11.10 6.26
CA ILE A 32 -20.33 10.01 5.83
C ILE A 32 -20.66 8.75 6.61
N GLU A 33 -20.67 7.64 5.90
CA GLU A 33 -20.87 6.32 6.48
C GLU A 33 -19.51 5.69 6.81
N ILE A 34 -19.34 5.30 8.07
CA ILE A 34 -18.19 4.56 8.58
C ILE A 34 -18.63 3.11 8.81
N ALA A 35 -17.80 2.16 8.39
CA ALA A 35 -18.05 0.73 8.56
C ALA A 35 -18.20 0.39 10.05
N GLU A 36 -19.22 -0.39 10.37
CA GLU A 36 -19.44 -0.93 11.72
C GLU A 36 -19.19 -2.43 11.68
N LEU A 37 -18.17 -2.87 12.41
CA LEU A 37 -17.75 -4.27 12.44
C LEU A 37 -18.58 -5.03 13.47
N THR A 38 -18.93 -6.27 13.14
CA THR A 38 -19.68 -7.16 14.03
C THR A 38 -18.78 -8.08 14.84
N GLU A 39 -17.60 -8.40 14.30
CA GLU A 39 -16.62 -9.27 14.92
C GLU A 39 -15.22 -8.71 14.67
N LEU A 40 -14.39 -8.75 15.70
CA LEU A 40 -13.01 -8.34 15.61
C LEU A 40 -12.17 -9.19 16.58
N LYS A 41 -11.19 -9.92 16.04
CA LYS A 41 -10.36 -10.85 16.80
C LYS A 41 -8.94 -10.32 16.94
N HIS A 42 -8.31 -10.56 18.08
CA HIS A 42 -6.91 -10.21 18.27
C HIS A 42 -6.01 -11.14 17.43
N ALA A 43 -5.25 -10.58 16.50
CA ALA A 43 -4.48 -11.33 15.51
C ALA A 43 -2.99 -11.44 15.85
N ALA A 44 -2.36 -10.35 16.30
CA ALA A 44 -0.99 -10.36 16.81
C ALA A 44 -0.71 -9.12 17.65
N THR A 45 0.31 -9.22 18.49
CA THR A 45 0.97 -8.07 19.12
C THR A 45 2.37 -7.94 18.52
N VAL A 46 2.70 -6.77 17.99
CA VAL A 46 4.06 -6.40 17.55
C VAL A 46 4.52 -5.28 18.46
N ASP A 47 5.56 -5.54 19.25
CA ASP A 47 6.04 -4.73 20.37
C ASP A 47 4.94 -4.45 21.40
N LYS A 48 4.19 -3.36 21.20
CA LYS A 48 3.09 -2.90 22.06
C LYS A 48 1.83 -2.55 21.27
N GLN A 49 1.81 -2.95 20.00
CA GLN A 49 0.77 -2.60 19.06
C GLN A 49 -0.02 -3.86 18.73
N ASP A 50 -1.30 -3.84 19.10
CA ASP A 50 -2.22 -4.94 18.86
C ASP A 50 -2.89 -4.79 17.49
N TYR A 51 -2.77 -5.83 16.68
CA TYR A 51 -3.43 -5.99 15.40
C TYR A 51 -4.70 -6.80 15.55
N TRP A 52 -5.76 -6.29 14.96
CA TRP A 52 -7.11 -6.85 15.06
C TRP A 52 -7.63 -7.26 13.69
N PHE A 53 -8.37 -8.36 13.59
CA PHE A 53 -8.79 -8.94 12.32
C PHE A 53 -10.28 -9.23 12.28
N ASP A 54 -10.95 -8.83 11.20
CA ASP A 54 -12.39 -9.01 10.97
C ASP A 54 -12.72 -10.21 10.05
N GLY A 55 -11.70 -10.95 9.59
CA GLY A 55 -11.84 -12.01 8.58
C GLY A 55 -11.34 -11.61 7.19
N ASN A 56 -11.18 -10.31 6.93
CA ASN A 56 -10.78 -9.76 5.64
C ASN A 56 -9.66 -8.71 5.72
N SER A 57 -9.61 -7.88 6.76
CA SER A 57 -8.67 -6.76 6.90
C SER A 57 -8.13 -6.67 8.32
N LEU A 58 -6.89 -6.20 8.43
CA LEU A 58 -6.27 -5.88 9.71
C LEU A 58 -6.61 -4.45 10.12
N TYR A 59 -6.66 -4.25 11.43
CA TYR A 59 -7.07 -3.02 12.08
C TYR A 59 -6.20 -2.72 13.29
N LEU A 60 -5.96 -1.45 13.53
CA LEU A 60 -5.25 -0.93 14.68
C LEU A 60 -6.22 -0.07 15.52
N PRO A 61 -6.24 -0.24 16.84
CA PRO A 61 -7.03 0.62 17.70
C PRO A 61 -6.45 2.03 17.61
N VAL A 62 -7.29 3.00 17.32
CA VAL A 62 -6.80 4.37 17.27
C VAL A 62 -6.79 4.91 18.70
N GLN A 63 -5.60 5.23 19.19
CA GLN A 63 -5.44 5.74 20.55
C GLN A 63 -5.83 7.24 20.58
N PRO A 64 -6.72 7.66 21.50
CA PRO A 64 -6.86 9.07 21.81
C PRO A 64 -5.54 9.51 22.47
N GLU A 65 -4.77 10.43 21.86
CA GLU A 65 -3.38 10.69 22.25
C GLU A 65 -3.26 10.97 23.76
N ALA A 66 -2.40 10.21 24.41
CA ALA A 66 -1.52 10.76 25.43
C ALA A 66 -0.24 11.20 24.72
N ASN A 67 0.09 12.49 24.78
CA ASN A 67 1.35 13.06 24.30
C ASN A 67 2.56 12.13 24.55
N THR A 68 3.18 11.57 23.51
CA THR A 68 4.54 11.02 23.62
C THR A 68 5.33 11.22 22.34
N HIS A 69 6.36 12.07 22.45
CA HIS A 69 7.56 11.98 21.61
C HIS A 69 8.21 10.61 21.81
N GLY A 70 8.49 9.90 20.71
CA GLY A 70 9.48 8.80 20.69
C GLY A 70 8.94 7.41 20.36
N ALA A 71 8.75 7.13 19.08
CA ALA A 71 9.06 5.87 18.41
C ALA A 71 8.81 6.05 16.89
N GLN A 72 9.90 6.26 16.14
CA GLN A 72 9.88 6.33 14.68
C GLN A 72 9.81 4.90 14.12
N ILE A 73 8.67 4.52 13.54
CA ILE A 73 8.63 3.47 12.53
C ILE A 73 8.63 4.17 11.17
N GLY A 74 9.64 3.86 10.35
CA GLY A 74 9.92 4.49 9.07
C GLY A 74 8.86 4.17 8.00
N CYS A 75 7.79 4.95 7.98
CA CYS A 75 7.05 5.40 6.82
C CYS A 75 6.34 6.67 7.30
N GLU A 76 6.67 7.84 6.72
CA GLU A 76 6.23 9.16 7.19
C GLU A 76 4.70 9.29 7.32
N MET A 77 4.17 9.05 8.51
CA MET A 77 2.87 9.51 8.99
C MET A 77 2.96 9.67 10.51
N GLN A 78 3.27 10.88 10.98
CA GLN A 78 3.31 11.19 12.42
C GLN A 78 1.94 11.70 12.94
N SER A 79 1.52 11.04 14.03
CA SER A 79 0.63 11.41 15.16
C SER A 79 -0.83 11.82 14.90
N TRP A 80 -1.80 11.00 15.33
CA TRP A 80 -3.24 11.29 15.29
C TRP A 80 -3.98 10.75 16.53
N SER A 81 -4.62 11.67 17.27
CA SER A 81 -5.24 11.50 18.60
C SER A 81 -6.75 11.27 18.66
N LEU A 82 -7.41 10.62 17.70
CA LEU A 82 -8.88 10.64 17.53
C LEU A 82 -9.74 11.31 18.62
N THR A 83 -9.87 12.62 18.49
CA THR A 83 -11.10 13.35 18.81
C THR A 83 -11.76 13.76 17.50
N LEU A 84 -13.03 14.17 17.49
CA LEU A 84 -13.65 14.80 16.30
C LEU A 84 -12.85 16.01 15.76
N ALA A 85 -11.89 16.53 16.54
CA ALA A 85 -10.90 17.52 16.13
C ALA A 85 -9.71 16.95 15.32
N ASP A 86 -9.66 15.65 15.03
CA ASP A 86 -8.61 14.99 14.24
C ASP A 86 -9.03 14.68 12.81
N LEU A 87 -10.34 14.65 12.52
CA LEU A 87 -10.85 14.83 11.15
C LEU A 87 -10.49 16.21 10.57
N ARG A 88 -10.03 17.12 11.43
CA ARG A 88 -9.68 18.51 11.12
C ARG A 88 -8.21 18.73 10.77
N ASN A 89 -7.28 17.84 11.14
CA ASN A 89 -5.85 18.15 11.02
C ASN A 89 -5.04 17.23 10.09
N HIS A 90 -5.62 16.15 9.52
CA HIS A 90 -4.88 15.28 8.58
C HIS A 90 -4.26 16.13 7.50
N GLN A 91 -3.04 15.74 7.08
CA GLN A 91 -2.33 16.31 5.94
C GLN A 91 -3.38 16.74 4.93
N SER A 92 -3.48 18.06 4.72
CA SER A 92 -4.44 18.72 3.84
C SER A 92 -4.82 17.73 2.75
N PRO A 93 -6.09 17.27 2.66
CA PRO A 93 -6.52 16.48 1.52
C PRO A 93 -6.41 17.31 0.23
N ILE A 94 -5.61 18.38 0.16
CA ILE A 94 -5.75 19.47 -0.78
C ILE A 94 -4.37 19.80 -1.28
N GLY A 95 -4.04 19.16 -2.40
CA GLY A 95 -2.88 19.52 -3.20
C GLY A 95 -2.98 20.93 -3.82
N ARG A 96 -4.14 21.61 -3.69
CA ARG A 96 -4.37 22.97 -4.20
C ARG A 96 -4.21 24.08 -3.14
N HIS A 97 -4.31 23.77 -1.85
CA HIS A 97 -4.36 24.79 -0.79
C HIS A 97 -3.11 24.80 0.07
N ASN A 98 -2.74 25.99 0.52
CA ASN A 98 -1.71 26.14 1.54
C ASN A 98 -2.21 25.50 2.86
N LEU A 99 -1.52 24.45 3.33
CA LEU A 99 -1.82 23.71 4.56
C LEU A 99 -2.08 24.62 5.78
N ALA A 100 -1.32 25.71 5.93
CA ALA A 100 -1.48 26.62 7.06
C ALA A 100 -2.80 27.42 6.95
N ARG A 101 -3.17 27.86 5.74
CA ARG A 101 -4.45 28.55 5.51
C ARG A 101 -5.63 27.63 5.77
N TYR A 102 -5.56 26.37 5.33
CA TYR A 102 -6.61 25.40 5.56
C TYR A 102 -6.80 25.07 7.04
N ARG A 103 -5.71 24.79 7.77
CA ARG A 103 -5.76 24.56 9.22
C ARG A 103 -6.34 25.76 9.97
N GLN A 104 -5.95 26.97 9.57
CA GLN A 104 -6.52 28.20 10.13
C GLN A 104 -8.03 28.29 9.87
N ALA A 105 -8.47 28.04 8.63
CA ALA A 105 -9.88 28.06 8.27
C ALA A 105 -10.70 27.05 9.08
N ILE A 106 -10.21 25.82 9.23
CA ILE A 106 -10.83 24.78 10.06
C ILE A 106 -10.89 25.20 11.53
N SER A 107 -9.84 25.81 12.08
CA SER A 107 -9.84 26.29 13.46
C SER A 107 -10.89 27.39 13.69
N GLN A 108 -11.28 28.07 12.62
CA GLN A 108 -12.26 29.15 12.57
C GLN A 108 -13.60 28.71 11.96
N TYR A 109 -13.86 27.40 11.85
CA TYR A 109 -15.02 26.82 11.15
C TYR A 109 -16.34 27.52 11.50
N GLU A 110 -16.61 27.76 12.78
CA GLU A 110 -17.86 28.39 13.26
C GLU A 110 -18.03 29.85 12.82
N SER A 111 -16.93 30.51 12.45
CA SER A 111 -16.93 31.90 11.97
C SER A 111 -16.87 32.02 10.45
N LEU A 112 -16.73 30.91 9.73
CA LEU A 112 -16.73 30.91 8.28
C LEU A 112 -18.16 31.01 7.73
N PRO A 113 -18.33 31.62 6.55
CA PRO A 113 -19.62 31.61 5.87
C PRO A 113 -19.96 30.19 5.42
N THR A 114 -21.24 29.85 5.52
CA THR A 114 -21.79 28.62 4.94
C THR A 114 -22.06 28.77 3.45
N ALA A 115 -22.17 27.65 2.73
CA ALA A 115 -22.50 27.66 1.30
C ALA A 115 -23.81 28.44 1.02
N ASP A 116 -24.82 28.27 1.85
CA ASP A 116 -26.11 28.98 1.73
C ASP A 116 -25.96 30.49 1.95
N GLN A 117 -25.15 30.91 2.94
CA GLN A 117 -24.88 32.33 3.19
C GLN A 117 -24.11 33.01 2.04
N ILE A 118 -23.26 32.27 1.33
CA ILE A 118 -22.57 32.78 0.14
C ILE A 118 -23.53 33.06 -1.01
N VAL A 119 -24.55 32.20 -1.17
CA VAL A 119 -25.56 32.34 -2.23
C VAL A 119 -26.58 33.42 -1.89
N GLN A 120 -26.98 33.55 -0.62
CA GLN A 120 -28.10 34.41 -0.20
C GLN A 120 -27.68 35.81 0.27
N ASP A 121 -26.62 35.91 1.08
CA ASP A 121 -26.37 37.10 1.91
C ASP A 121 -25.09 37.87 1.58
N MET A 122 -24.19 37.28 0.79
CA MET A 122 -22.91 37.92 0.50
C MET A 122 -22.97 38.86 -0.71
N PRO A 123 -22.28 40.01 -0.66
CA PRO A 123 -22.22 40.96 -1.77
C PRO A 123 -21.26 40.46 -2.85
N TYR A 124 -21.49 39.28 -3.42
CA TYR A 124 -20.72 38.78 -4.56
C TYR A 124 -21.42 39.13 -5.87
N ARG A 125 -20.61 39.53 -6.85
CA ARG A 125 -21.03 39.71 -8.23
C ARG A 125 -21.20 38.35 -8.93
N SER A 126 -20.31 37.39 -8.65
CA SER A 126 -20.38 36.05 -9.21
C SER A 126 -19.67 35.02 -8.33
N TYR A 127 -20.17 33.78 -8.40
CA TYR A 127 -19.54 32.56 -7.90
C TYR A 127 -19.02 31.79 -9.12
N ASN A 128 -17.72 31.55 -9.19
CA ASN A 128 -17.10 31.07 -10.43
C ASN A 128 -16.77 29.57 -10.40
N ASP A 129 -16.23 29.09 -9.28
CA ASP A 129 -15.72 27.71 -9.14
C ASP A 129 -15.50 27.36 -7.66
N ASP A 130 -15.46 26.07 -7.33
CA ASP A 130 -15.14 25.56 -5.98
C ASP A 130 -14.56 24.15 -6.03
N ASP A 131 -13.94 23.72 -4.92
CA ASP A 131 -13.40 22.36 -4.77
C ASP A 131 -14.23 21.49 -3.82
N ARG A 132 -15.49 21.84 -3.54
CA ARG A 132 -16.34 21.18 -2.55
C ARG A 132 -16.49 19.69 -2.80
N LEU A 133 -16.77 19.29 -4.04
CA LEU A 133 -16.93 17.87 -4.40
C LEU A 133 -15.62 17.09 -4.28
N ASP A 134 -14.49 17.68 -4.67
CA ASP A 134 -13.17 17.06 -4.49
C ASP A 134 -12.87 16.85 -3.00
N GLN A 135 -13.18 17.84 -2.14
CA GLN A 135 -13.05 17.70 -0.69
C GLN A 135 -13.91 16.58 -0.12
N ILE A 136 -15.18 16.49 -0.56
CA ILE A 136 -16.09 15.42 -0.11
C ILE A 136 -15.55 14.04 -0.50
N GLU A 137 -15.13 13.86 -1.76
CA GLU A 137 -14.64 12.56 -2.23
C GLU A 137 -13.34 12.15 -1.52
N ARG A 138 -12.43 13.09 -1.27
CA ARG A 138 -11.22 12.81 -0.50
C ARG A 138 -11.50 12.50 0.96
N LEU A 139 -12.46 13.20 1.57
CA LEU A 139 -12.88 12.91 2.94
C LEU A 139 -13.52 11.52 3.05
N LYS A 140 -14.38 11.15 2.09
CA LYS A 140 -14.92 9.78 1.99
C LYS A 140 -13.79 8.77 1.84
N ALA A 141 -12.85 8.99 0.92
CA ALA A 141 -11.71 8.11 0.68
C ALA A 141 -10.77 7.97 1.88
N ALA A 142 -10.61 9.02 2.69
CA ALA A 142 -9.86 8.93 3.95
C ALA A 142 -10.63 8.10 4.99
N LEU A 143 -11.95 8.27 5.06
CA LEU A 143 -12.81 7.60 6.03
C LEU A 143 -13.09 6.13 5.73
N THR A 144 -12.91 5.66 4.49
CA THR A 144 -13.00 4.22 4.16
C THR A 144 -11.96 3.37 4.88
N ASN A 145 -10.87 3.98 5.36
CA ASN A 145 -9.86 3.30 6.16
C ASN A 145 -10.26 3.17 7.63
N TYR A 146 -11.38 3.73 8.07
CA TYR A 146 -11.82 3.67 9.46
C TYR A 146 -13.00 2.71 9.64
N ALA A 147 -13.04 2.06 10.79
CA ALA A 147 -14.15 1.22 11.20
C ALA A 147 -14.46 1.39 12.69
N VAL A 148 -15.70 1.12 13.09
CA VAL A 148 -16.14 1.16 14.49
C VAL A 148 -16.43 -0.25 14.95
N TYR A 149 -15.90 -0.63 16.11
CA TYR A 149 -16.19 -1.89 16.78
C TYR A 149 -16.29 -1.67 18.29
N ALA A 150 -17.37 -2.16 18.91
CA ALA A 150 -17.60 -2.04 20.36
C ALA A 150 -17.43 -0.60 20.91
N GLY A 151 -17.89 0.40 20.15
CA GLY A 151 -17.79 1.82 20.53
C GLY A 151 -16.38 2.43 20.43
N ARG A 152 -15.42 1.72 19.83
CA ARG A 152 -14.05 2.19 19.57
C ARG A 152 -13.81 2.32 18.08
N VAL A 153 -12.93 3.25 17.71
CA VAL A 153 -12.54 3.47 16.31
C VAL A 153 -11.23 2.74 16.03
N TYR A 154 -11.20 2.11 14.86
CA TYR A 154 -10.08 1.35 14.35
C TYR A 154 -9.67 1.89 12.98
N LEU A 155 -8.36 1.89 12.72
CA LEU A 155 -7.78 2.24 11.43
C LEU A 155 -7.36 0.94 10.73
N LYS A 156 -7.78 0.78 9.48
CA LYS A 156 -7.34 -0.31 8.60
C LYS A 156 -5.83 -0.23 8.44
N ALA A 157 -5.18 -1.35 8.70
CA ALA A 157 -3.73 -1.46 8.76
C ALA A 157 -3.22 -2.33 7.61
N ASN A 158 -2.03 -1.98 7.12
CA ASN A 158 -1.27 -2.89 6.28
C ASN A 158 -0.77 -4.06 7.11
N GLU A 159 -0.58 -5.20 6.46
CA GLU A 159 0.02 -6.36 7.10
C GLU A 159 1.46 -6.05 7.52
N PRO A 160 1.85 -6.30 8.78
CA PRO A 160 3.24 -6.30 9.16
C PRO A 160 3.93 -7.51 8.57
N VAL A 161 5.17 -7.32 8.16
CA VAL A 161 6.01 -8.33 7.53
C VAL A 161 7.40 -8.29 8.13
N TYR A 162 8.07 -9.45 8.13
CA TYR A 162 9.49 -9.52 8.37
C TYR A 162 10.24 -9.09 7.11
N VAL A 163 11.17 -8.15 7.24
CA VAL A 163 11.99 -7.61 6.15
C VAL A 163 13.46 -7.83 6.48
N ILE A 164 14.19 -8.51 5.60
CA ILE A 164 15.63 -8.68 5.72
C ILE A 164 16.32 -7.48 5.06
N GLN A 165 16.99 -6.67 5.86
CA GLN A 165 17.77 -5.53 5.40
C GLN A 165 19.26 -5.81 5.57
N THR A 166 20.05 -5.35 4.59
CA THR A 166 21.51 -5.47 4.60
C THR A 166 22.11 -4.08 4.59
N PHE A 167 23.05 -3.82 5.48
CA PHE A 167 23.70 -2.52 5.59
C PHE A 167 25.17 -2.60 5.16
N GLY A 168 25.64 -1.53 4.53
CA GLY A 168 27.00 -1.40 4.04
C GLY A 168 27.46 -2.51 3.09
N MET A 169 28.76 -2.80 3.07
CA MET A 169 29.43 -3.57 2.01
C MET A 169 29.59 -5.07 2.34
N GLY A 170 29.08 -5.53 3.48
CA GLY A 170 29.27 -6.91 3.96
C GLY A 170 30.56 -7.08 4.76
N ARG A 171 30.93 -8.33 5.08
CA ARG A 171 32.09 -8.66 5.94
C ARG A 171 32.06 -7.92 7.29
N ASN A 172 30.87 -7.82 7.89
CA ASN A 172 30.58 -7.08 9.11
C ASN A 172 30.66 -5.55 8.98
N HIS A 173 30.79 -5.01 7.77
CA HIS A 173 30.70 -3.57 7.53
C HIS A 173 29.23 -3.16 7.33
N GLY A 174 28.47 -3.12 8.44
CA GLY A 174 27.06 -2.73 8.51
C GLY A 174 26.13 -3.88 8.91
N GLY A 175 26.42 -5.10 8.46
CA GLY A 175 25.71 -6.31 8.88
C GLY A 175 24.39 -6.57 8.16
N THR A 176 23.68 -7.58 8.65
CA THR A 176 22.35 -8.01 8.16
C THR A 176 21.39 -8.04 9.34
N GLY A 177 20.17 -7.52 9.16
CA GLY A 177 19.15 -7.47 10.21
C GLY A 177 17.77 -7.91 9.72
N LEU A 178 16.95 -8.37 10.66
CA LEU A 178 15.56 -8.76 10.45
C LEU A 178 14.64 -7.74 11.13
N PHE A 179 13.83 -7.05 10.34
CA PHE A 179 12.97 -5.96 10.80
C PHE A 179 11.50 -6.33 10.69
N VAL A 180 10.65 -5.80 11.56
CA VAL A 180 9.19 -5.87 11.38
C VAL A 180 8.69 -4.52 10.89
N GLU A 181 8.14 -4.48 9.68
CA GLU A 181 7.68 -3.25 9.03
C GLU A 181 6.28 -3.43 8.45
N PRO A 182 5.45 -2.38 8.37
CA PRO A 182 4.21 -2.43 7.60
C PRO A 182 4.54 -2.56 6.12
N TYR A 183 3.93 -3.53 5.42
CA TYR A 183 4.10 -3.64 3.98
C TYR A 183 3.50 -2.42 3.26
N CYS A 184 4.31 -1.73 2.44
CA CYS A 184 3.89 -0.50 1.76
C CYS A 184 4.11 -0.49 0.24
N GLY A 185 4.38 -1.65 -0.38
CA GLY A 185 4.40 -1.84 -1.83
C GLY A 185 5.57 -1.19 -2.60
N ALA A 186 5.91 0.07 -2.32
CA ALA A 186 6.85 0.85 -3.13
C ALA A 186 8.31 0.83 -2.62
N ASN A 187 8.54 0.85 -1.30
CA ASN A 187 9.89 0.90 -0.72
C ASN A 187 10.46 -0.48 -0.36
N THR A 188 9.60 -1.49 -0.20
CA THR A 188 9.97 -2.86 0.15
C THR A 188 10.19 -3.75 -1.08
N ALA A 189 9.81 -3.31 -2.29
CA ALA A 189 9.75 -4.15 -3.49
C ALA A 189 11.09 -4.55 -4.12
N SER A 190 12.21 -3.89 -3.79
CA SER A 190 13.50 -4.18 -4.45
C SER A 190 14.06 -5.56 -4.11
N HIS A 191 13.62 -6.18 -3.01
CA HIS A 191 14.00 -7.53 -2.60
C HIS A 191 12.81 -8.30 -2.01
N ARG A 192 11.80 -8.60 -2.83
CA ARG A 192 10.61 -9.37 -2.42
C ARG A 192 10.95 -10.74 -1.80
N ASP A 193 12.07 -11.36 -2.19
CA ASP A 193 12.57 -12.62 -1.62
C ASP A 193 13.12 -12.48 -0.18
N ARG A 194 13.15 -11.24 0.33
CA ARG A 194 13.56 -10.88 1.69
C ARG A 194 12.39 -10.44 2.57
N ILE A 195 11.16 -10.65 2.11
CA ILE A 195 9.95 -10.29 2.84
C ILE A 195 9.15 -11.54 3.14
N PHE A 196 8.76 -11.68 4.40
CA PHE A 196 7.96 -12.81 4.88
C PHE A 196 6.79 -12.27 5.69
N ASN A 197 5.62 -12.89 5.55
CA ASN A 197 4.51 -12.56 6.44
C ASN A 197 4.85 -12.96 7.89
N LEU A 198 4.14 -12.37 8.85
CA LEU A 198 4.35 -12.60 10.28
C LEU A 198 4.22 -14.06 10.73
N SER A 199 3.49 -14.90 9.98
CA SER A 199 3.35 -16.32 10.31
C SER A 199 4.58 -17.17 9.97
N ASN A 200 5.58 -16.62 9.26
CA ASN A 200 6.74 -17.33 8.74
C ASN A 200 8.07 -16.89 9.39
N LEU A 201 8.10 -16.68 10.71
CA LEU A 201 9.32 -16.24 11.43
C LEU A 201 10.53 -17.16 11.19
N ASP A 202 10.35 -18.48 11.30
CA ASP A 202 11.46 -19.43 11.14
C ASP A 202 12.12 -19.34 9.75
N LYS A 203 11.30 -19.23 8.69
CA LYS A 203 11.78 -19.03 7.31
C LYS A 203 12.49 -17.70 7.14
N ALA A 204 11.99 -16.66 7.81
CA ALA A 204 12.58 -15.33 7.76
C ALA A 204 13.97 -15.33 8.43
N ILE A 205 14.12 -15.99 9.59
CA ILE A 205 15.41 -16.17 10.29
C ILE A 205 16.37 -16.98 9.41
N GLU A 206 15.95 -18.15 8.91
CA GLU A 206 16.78 -19.02 8.07
C GLU A 206 17.32 -18.25 6.85
N LYS A 207 16.45 -17.52 6.14
CA LYS A 207 16.84 -16.71 4.99
C LYS A 207 17.76 -15.56 5.41
N ALA A 208 17.50 -14.89 6.53
CA ALA A 208 18.33 -13.80 7.01
C ALA A 208 19.75 -14.28 7.34
N GLU A 209 19.88 -15.42 8.03
CA GLU A 209 21.17 -16.02 8.36
C GLU A 209 21.91 -16.46 7.10
N ALA A 210 21.22 -17.05 6.13
CA ALA A 210 21.80 -17.38 4.83
C ALA A 210 22.32 -16.13 4.09
N VAL A 211 21.57 -15.02 4.11
CA VAL A 211 22.01 -13.73 3.55
C VAL A 211 23.25 -13.20 4.29
N ALA A 212 23.24 -13.22 5.62
CA ALA A 212 24.37 -12.76 6.43
C ALA A 212 25.64 -13.56 6.12
N MET A 213 25.54 -14.89 6.14
CA MET A 213 26.67 -15.79 5.83
C MET A 213 27.22 -15.57 4.42
N SER A 214 26.34 -15.39 3.41
CA SER A 214 26.76 -15.14 2.02
C SER A 214 27.56 -13.84 1.86
N ARG A 215 27.31 -12.85 2.73
CA ARG A 215 27.99 -11.55 2.75
C ARG A 215 29.25 -11.55 3.63
N GLY A 216 29.49 -12.61 4.39
CA GLY A 216 30.51 -12.66 5.43
C GLY A 216 30.15 -11.81 6.67
N ASP A 217 28.87 -11.52 6.89
CA ASP A 217 28.36 -10.84 8.07
C ASP A 217 28.18 -11.84 9.24
N ASP A 218 29.24 -12.59 9.58
CA ASP A 218 29.22 -13.66 10.57
C ASP A 218 28.92 -13.16 12.00
N GLN A 219 29.16 -11.87 12.29
CA GLN A 219 28.79 -11.25 13.57
C GLN A 219 27.31 -10.91 13.69
N SER A 220 26.54 -10.99 12.59
CA SER A 220 25.09 -10.78 12.64
C SER A 220 24.33 -12.04 13.07
N VAL A 221 24.97 -13.20 13.09
CA VAL A 221 24.37 -14.49 13.44
C VAL A 221 24.62 -14.81 14.93
N PRO A 222 23.63 -15.26 15.71
CA PRO A 222 22.25 -15.58 15.31
C PRO A 222 21.39 -14.33 15.05
N ILE A 223 20.51 -14.41 14.05
CA ILE A 223 19.59 -13.31 13.72
C ILE A 223 18.28 -13.47 14.48
N ALA A 224 17.81 -12.38 15.07
CA ALA A 224 16.48 -12.25 15.66
C ALA A 224 15.79 -11.00 15.10
N PRO A 225 14.45 -10.97 15.05
CA PRO A 225 13.71 -9.77 14.68
C PRO A 225 13.98 -8.64 15.68
N ASN A 226 13.95 -7.40 15.19
CA ASN A 226 14.14 -6.20 16.02
C ASN A 226 12.92 -5.80 16.88
N SER A 227 11.85 -6.60 16.84
CA SER A 227 10.58 -6.36 17.51
C SER A 227 10.09 -7.62 18.22
N ASP A 228 9.40 -7.43 19.35
CA ASP A 228 8.74 -8.50 20.09
C ASP A 228 7.44 -8.88 19.37
N VAL A 229 7.41 -10.04 18.72
CA VAL A 229 6.25 -10.48 17.94
C VAL A 229 5.55 -11.65 18.62
N THR A 230 4.25 -11.52 18.84
CA THR A 230 3.36 -12.62 19.25
C THR A 230 2.22 -12.76 18.25
N VAL A 231 2.23 -13.82 17.44
CA VAL A 231 1.15 -14.13 16.49
C VAL A 231 0.11 -15.03 17.16
N ILE A 232 -1.16 -14.63 17.10
CA ILE A 232 -2.30 -15.34 17.69
C ILE A 232 -3.17 -15.97 16.60
N LEU A 233 -3.38 -15.26 15.48
CA LEU A 233 -4.14 -15.74 14.32
C LEU A 233 -3.24 -15.69 13.06
N PRO A 234 -2.49 -16.76 12.76
CA PRO A 234 -1.62 -16.83 11.58
C PRO A 234 -2.37 -16.56 10.27
N GLU A 235 -3.62 -17.02 10.15
CA GLU A 235 -4.45 -16.86 8.95
C GLU A 235 -4.87 -15.42 8.64
N ALA A 236 -4.63 -14.49 9.57
CA ALA A 236 -4.83 -13.05 9.38
C ALA A 236 -3.69 -12.40 8.57
N PHE A 237 -2.55 -13.07 8.41
CA PHE A 237 -1.36 -12.57 7.72
C PHE A 237 -1.21 -13.30 6.38
N ARG A 238 -1.82 -12.74 5.34
CA ARG A 238 -1.98 -13.36 4.01
C ARG A 238 -1.02 -12.77 2.98
N PHE A 239 -0.13 -11.86 3.39
CA PHE A 239 0.84 -11.26 2.50
C PHE A 239 1.66 -12.34 1.79
N GLU A 240 1.65 -12.26 0.46
CA GLU A 240 2.45 -13.08 -0.44
C GLU A 240 3.38 -12.15 -1.22
N PRO A 241 4.71 -12.27 -1.07
CA PRO A 241 5.65 -11.40 -1.79
C PRO A 241 5.64 -11.61 -3.31
N TYR A 242 5.10 -12.73 -3.78
CA TYR A 242 4.96 -13.10 -5.19
C TYR A 242 3.56 -13.65 -5.47
N SER A 243 2.55 -12.78 -5.39
CA SER A 243 1.15 -13.17 -5.59
C SER A 243 0.81 -13.42 -7.06
N ARG A 244 -0.22 -14.24 -7.31
CA ARG A 244 -0.72 -14.50 -8.67
C ARG A 244 -1.27 -13.25 -9.35
N GLU A 245 -1.92 -12.39 -8.59
CA GLU A 245 -2.53 -11.15 -9.08
C GLU A 245 -1.46 -10.17 -9.62
N GLU A 246 -0.34 -10.02 -8.93
CA GLU A 246 0.78 -9.18 -9.39
C GLU A 246 1.44 -9.75 -10.65
N TYR A 247 1.51 -11.08 -10.77
CA TYR A 247 1.94 -11.72 -12.02
C TYR A 247 0.99 -11.40 -13.17
N ASP A 248 -0.32 -11.56 -12.95
CA ASP A 248 -1.33 -11.30 -13.99
C ASP A 248 -1.37 -9.81 -14.41
N LYS A 249 -0.98 -8.88 -13.51
CA LYS A 249 -0.77 -7.45 -13.80
C LYS A 249 0.58 -7.12 -14.46
N GLY A 250 1.48 -8.09 -14.57
CA GLY A 250 2.83 -7.92 -15.14
C GLY A 250 3.82 -7.20 -14.21
N GLU A 251 3.51 -7.11 -12.92
CA GLU A 251 4.36 -6.45 -11.91
C GLU A 251 5.52 -7.35 -11.45
N ILE A 252 5.40 -8.66 -11.63
CA ILE A 252 6.45 -9.65 -11.38
C ILE A 252 6.60 -10.59 -12.59
N SER A 253 7.82 -11.10 -12.81
CA SER A 253 8.07 -12.04 -13.90
C SER A 253 7.51 -13.43 -13.58
N LEU A 254 7.15 -14.20 -14.62
CA LEU A 254 6.76 -15.61 -14.46
C LEU A 254 7.87 -16.42 -13.76
N ALA A 255 9.14 -16.12 -14.07
CA ALA A 255 10.28 -16.82 -13.48
C ALA A 255 10.38 -16.60 -11.97
N ASP A 256 10.12 -15.37 -11.50
CA ASP A 256 10.17 -15.06 -10.08
C ASP A 256 8.97 -15.64 -9.32
N TYR A 257 7.77 -15.56 -9.91
CA TYR A 257 6.57 -16.20 -9.38
C TYR A 257 6.77 -17.72 -9.24
N LEU A 258 7.35 -18.38 -10.25
CA LEU A 258 7.59 -19.82 -10.24
C LEU A 258 8.66 -20.24 -9.23
N LYS A 259 9.78 -19.51 -9.14
CA LYS A 259 10.86 -19.80 -8.18
C LYS A 259 10.40 -19.70 -6.73
N HIS A 260 9.46 -18.79 -6.45
CA HIS A 260 9.00 -18.56 -5.08
C HIS A 260 7.89 -19.52 -4.66
N ASN A 261 6.93 -19.79 -5.55
CA ASN A 261 5.74 -20.56 -5.21
C ASN A 261 5.87 -22.08 -5.44
N PHE A 262 6.95 -22.53 -6.07
CA PHE A 262 7.13 -23.95 -6.39
C PHE A 262 8.53 -24.43 -6.00
N GLU A 263 8.60 -25.54 -5.25
CA GLU A 263 9.87 -26.14 -4.86
C GLU A 263 10.68 -26.60 -6.09
N PRO A 264 11.99 -26.31 -6.14
CA PRO A 264 12.85 -26.80 -7.21
C PRO A 264 12.91 -28.33 -7.18
N GLY A 265 12.33 -28.97 -8.20
CA GLY A 265 12.58 -30.38 -8.51
C GLY A 265 11.38 -31.28 -8.79
N THR A 266 10.12 -30.83 -8.65
CA THR A 266 8.98 -31.72 -9.02
C THR A 266 7.77 -31.04 -9.65
N GLU A 267 7.39 -29.84 -9.21
CA GLU A 267 6.20 -29.15 -9.76
C GLU A 267 6.54 -28.02 -10.72
N SER A 268 7.60 -27.24 -10.47
CA SER A 268 8.05 -26.17 -11.36
C SER A 268 8.52 -26.73 -12.70
N GLU A 269 9.21 -27.87 -12.70
CA GLU A 269 9.60 -28.59 -13.92
C GLU A 269 8.38 -29.13 -14.66
N ARG A 270 7.42 -29.76 -13.97
CA ARG A 270 6.17 -30.25 -14.59
C ARG A 270 5.29 -29.12 -15.11
N LEU A 271 5.37 -27.93 -14.51
CA LEU A 271 4.63 -26.76 -14.97
C LEU A 271 5.33 -26.09 -16.15
N ILE A 272 6.66 -26.01 -16.13
CA ILE A 272 7.47 -25.60 -17.30
C ILE A 272 7.26 -26.57 -18.45
N GLU A 273 7.23 -27.89 -18.20
CA GLU A 273 6.88 -28.92 -19.18
C GLU A 273 5.46 -28.72 -19.69
N ARG A 274 4.44 -28.53 -18.83
CA ARG A 274 3.05 -28.28 -19.29
C ARG A 274 2.89 -26.99 -20.07
N VAL A 275 3.61 -25.92 -19.68
CA VAL A 275 3.63 -24.65 -20.41
C VAL A 275 4.35 -24.83 -21.75
N ALA A 276 5.48 -25.53 -21.78
CA ALA A 276 6.22 -25.88 -22.99
C ALA A 276 5.40 -26.80 -23.91
N GLU A 277 4.70 -27.78 -23.38
CA GLU A 277 3.78 -28.67 -24.12
C GLU A 277 2.60 -27.88 -24.67
N SER A 278 1.99 -27.00 -23.88
CA SER A 278 0.90 -26.14 -24.36
C SER A 278 1.39 -25.13 -25.40
N LEU A 279 2.63 -24.64 -25.29
CA LEU A 279 3.28 -23.78 -26.27
C LEU A 279 3.53 -24.57 -27.55
N VAL A 280 4.16 -25.74 -27.49
CA VAL A 280 4.41 -26.64 -28.64
C VAL A 280 3.11 -27.04 -29.31
N GLN A 281 2.06 -27.34 -28.54
CA GLN A 281 0.76 -27.73 -29.08
C GLN A 281 0.04 -26.56 -29.76
N LYS A 282 0.15 -25.33 -29.25
CA LYS A 282 -0.36 -24.12 -29.92
C LYS A 282 0.50 -23.69 -31.11
N MET A 283 1.82 -23.83 -31.01
CA MET A 283 2.78 -23.53 -32.08
C MET A 283 2.69 -24.54 -33.24
N LYS A 284 2.26 -25.79 -32.99
CA LYS A 284 2.00 -26.76 -34.07
C LYS A 284 0.80 -26.41 -34.96
N VAL A 285 -0.08 -25.49 -34.52
CA VAL A 285 -1.36 -25.20 -35.18
C VAL A 285 -1.45 -23.75 -35.69
N ALA A 286 -0.63 -22.85 -35.17
CA ALA A 286 -0.63 -21.43 -35.53
C ALA A 286 0.45 -21.10 -36.59
N SER A 287 0.20 -20.12 -37.47
CA SER A 287 1.25 -19.63 -38.39
C SER A 287 2.41 -18.98 -37.63
N ILE A 288 3.61 -18.99 -38.20
CA ILE A 288 4.83 -18.40 -37.61
C ILE A 288 4.61 -16.94 -37.19
N GLU A 289 3.89 -16.17 -37.99
CA GLU A 289 3.54 -14.78 -37.70
C GLU A 289 2.66 -14.63 -36.44
N THR A 290 1.73 -15.57 -36.26
CA THR A 290 0.86 -15.61 -35.07
C THR A 290 1.66 -15.98 -33.82
N GLN A 291 2.64 -16.87 -33.96
CA GLN A 291 3.52 -17.29 -32.86
C GLN A 291 4.44 -16.15 -32.42
N VAL A 292 5.04 -15.43 -33.37
CA VAL A 292 5.91 -14.28 -33.09
C VAL A 292 5.14 -13.12 -32.47
N ALA A 293 3.91 -12.86 -32.94
CA ALA A 293 3.03 -11.84 -32.34
C ALA A 293 2.65 -12.18 -30.89
N TRP A 294 2.31 -13.45 -30.63
CA TRP A 294 1.94 -13.94 -29.29
C TRP A 294 3.10 -13.84 -28.28
N LEU A 295 4.34 -14.13 -28.71
CA LEU A 295 5.55 -13.99 -27.89
C LEU A 295 5.86 -12.52 -27.59
N ARG A 296 5.73 -11.64 -28.59
CA ARG A 296 5.94 -10.19 -28.43
C ARG A 296 4.92 -9.55 -27.50
N GLU A 297 3.65 -9.95 -27.57
CA GLU A 297 2.58 -9.47 -26.68
C GLU A 297 2.85 -9.79 -25.20
N ARG A 298 3.61 -10.85 -24.92
CA ARG A 298 3.97 -11.31 -23.56
C ARG A 298 5.38 -10.91 -23.12
N GLY A 299 6.03 -10.00 -23.84
CA GLY A 299 7.35 -9.48 -23.49
C GLY A 299 8.49 -10.48 -23.63
N LEU A 300 8.27 -11.60 -24.32
CA LEU A 300 9.31 -12.58 -24.63
C LEU A 300 9.95 -12.18 -25.96
N HIS A 301 11.21 -11.74 -25.93
CA HIS A 301 11.93 -11.31 -27.13
C HIS A 301 12.22 -12.51 -28.03
N ALA A 302 11.36 -12.71 -29.04
CA ALA A 302 11.45 -13.77 -30.05
C ALA A 302 12.77 -13.75 -30.85
N GLU A 303 13.49 -12.62 -30.85
CA GLU A 303 14.73 -12.40 -31.60
C GLU A 303 15.89 -13.27 -31.11
N THR A 304 15.94 -13.64 -29.83
CA THR A 304 16.98 -14.53 -29.29
C THR A 304 16.78 -15.99 -29.72
N ILE A 305 15.53 -16.41 -29.94
CA ILE A 305 15.18 -17.78 -30.38
C ILE A 305 15.36 -17.90 -31.90
N LEU A 306 15.00 -16.86 -32.67
CA LEU A 306 15.21 -16.82 -34.12
C LEU A 306 16.70 -16.83 -34.49
N GLN A 307 17.55 -16.08 -33.77
CA GLN A 307 19.01 -16.14 -33.97
C GLN A 307 19.59 -17.54 -33.66
N ALA A 308 19.06 -18.24 -32.66
CA ALA A 308 19.47 -19.62 -32.37
C ALA A 308 19.03 -20.61 -33.47
N TYR A 309 17.89 -20.36 -34.12
CA TYR A 309 17.36 -21.17 -35.21
C TYR A 309 18.09 -20.92 -36.54
N GLU A 310 18.46 -19.66 -36.83
CA GLU A 310 19.25 -19.30 -38.01
C GLU A 310 20.70 -19.80 -37.93
N GLN A 311 21.25 -19.95 -36.72
CA GLN A 311 22.61 -20.47 -36.50
C GLN A 311 22.70 -22.00 -36.49
N ASN A 312 21.57 -22.71 -36.42
CA ASN A 312 21.50 -24.16 -36.58
C ASN A 312 20.23 -24.50 -37.36
N PRO A 313 20.23 -24.35 -38.70
CA PRO A 313 19.18 -24.91 -39.51
C PRO A 313 19.32 -26.44 -39.39
N THR A 314 18.50 -27.07 -38.56
CA THR A 314 18.29 -28.51 -38.69
C THR A 314 17.70 -28.72 -40.08
N ASP A 315 18.53 -29.31 -40.93
CA ASP A 315 18.23 -29.76 -42.27
C ASP A 315 16.91 -30.54 -42.27
N THR A 316 15.85 -29.88 -42.74
CA THR A 316 14.64 -30.54 -43.19
C THR A 316 14.63 -30.47 -44.70
N SER A 317 15.54 -31.21 -45.32
CA SER A 317 15.34 -31.73 -46.67
C SER A 317 14.99 -33.22 -46.55
N GLU A 318 13.82 -33.54 -47.10
CA GLU A 318 13.17 -34.83 -47.42
C GLU A 318 13.80 -36.16 -46.93
#